data_AF-A0A3B8VER8-F1
#
_entry.id   AF-A0A3B8VER8-F1
#
_cell.length_a   1.000
_cell.length_b   1.000
_cell.length_c   1.000
_cell.angle_alpha   90.00
_cell.angle_beta   90.00
_cell.angle_gamma   90.00
#
_symmetry.space_group_name_H-M   'P 1'
#
loop_
_entity.id
_entity.type
_entity.pdbx_description
1 polymer ?
#
loop_
_entity_poly.entity_id
_entity_poly.type
_entity_poly.pdbx_seq_one_letter_code
_entity_poly.pdbx_strand_id
1 'polypeptide(L)' 'MKNQDIRWQQRFQNFLKALSLLDDAVELFQSKGLSDLEMQGLIQRFEFTHELA' A
#
# COMPACT_ATOMS: atom_id res chain seq x y z
N MET A 1 -17.12 -20.36 -12.30
CA MET A 1 -16.20 -19.64 -13.20
C MET A 1 -16.34 -18.11 -13.11
N LYS A 2 -17.54 -17.50 -13.15
CA LYS A 2 -17.73 -16.02 -12.99
C LYS A 2 -17.10 -15.37 -11.73
N ASN A 3 -16.92 -16.11 -10.65
CA ASN A 3 -16.46 -15.55 -9.37
C ASN A 3 -14.93 -15.38 -9.27
N GLN A 4 -14.17 -16.02 -10.17
CA GLN A 4 -12.71 -15.89 -10.20
C GLN A 4 -12.26 -14.60 -10.92
N ASP A 5 -12.99 -14.19 -11.96
CA ASP A 5 -12.72 -12.93 -12.68
C ASP A 5 -12.87 -11.69 -11.80
N ILE A 6 -13.75 -11.74 -10.81
CA ILE A 6 -13.96 -10.64 -9.87
C ILE A 6 -12.83 -10.58 -8.83
N ARG A 7 -12.28 -11.73 -8.41
CA ARG A 7 -11.33 -11.79 -7.30
C ARG A 7 -9.98 -11.17 -7.65
N TRP A 8 -9.45 -11.42 -8.85
CA TRP A 8 -8.18 -10.82 -9.27
C TRP A 8 -8.33 -9.30 -9.47
N GLN A 9 -9.47 -8.84 -10.00
CA GLN A 9 -9.77 -7.42 -10.13
C GLN A 9 -9.83 -6.73 -8.76
N GLN A 10 -10.47 -7.37 -7.77
CA GLN A 10 -10.49 -6.87 -6.39
C GLN A 10 -9.10 -6.83 -5.77
N ARG A 11 -8.27 -7.87 -5.94
CA ARG A 11 -6.87 -7.86 -5.46
C ARG A 11 -6.08 -6.74 -6.12
N PHE A 12 -6.23 -6.55 -7.43
CA PHE A 12 -5.55 -5.49 -8.16
C PHE A 12 -5.98 -4.10 -7.69
N GLN A 13 -7.28 -3.88 -7.49
CA GLN A 13 -7.78 -2.62 -6.91
C GLN A 13 -7.27 -2.38 -5.49
N ASN A 14 -7.16 -3.44 -4.67
CA ASN A 14 -6.60 -3.33 -3.33
C ASN A 14 -5.10 -3.01 -3.38
N PHE A 15 -4.35 -3.62 -4.30
CA PHE A 15 -2.95 -3.32 -4.53
C PHE A 15 -2.75 -1.84 -4.92
N LEU A 16 -3.54 -1.32 -5.88
CA LEU A 16 -3.45 0.08 -6.29
C LEU A 16 -3.73 1.05 -5.14
N LYS A 17 -4.70 0.73 -4.27
CA LYS A 17 -4.97 1.53 -3.07
C LYS A 17 -3.81 1.49 -2.08
N ALA A 18 -3.23 0.31 -1.85
CA ALA A 18 -2.10 0.14 -0.95
C ALA A 18 -0.86 0.90 -1.48
N LEU A 19 -0.61 0.82 -2.78
CA LEU A 19 0.47 1.53 -3.46
C LEU A 19 0.31 3.05 -3.37
N SER A 20 -0.87 3.60 -3.64
CA SER A 20 -1.11 5.05 -3.50
C SER A 20 -0.80 5.55 -2.08
N LEU A 21 -1.19 4.77 -1.07
CA LEU A 21 -0.95 5.12 0.33
C LEU A 21 0.53 4.99 0.73
N LEU A 22 1.27 4.08 0.09
CA LEU A 22 2.71 3.96 0.25
C LEU A 22 3.41 5.17 -0.38
N ASP A 23 3.02 5.57 -1.59
CA ASP A 23 3.55 6.75 -2.28
C ASP A 23 3.33 8.02 -1.44
N ASP A 24 2.12 8.24 -0.93
CA ASP A 24 1.80 9.38 -0.05
C ASP A 24 2.71 9.42 1.19
N ALA A 25 2.97 8.26 1.81
CA ALA A 25 3.82 8.15 2.99
C ALA A 25 5.31 8.40 2.67
N VAL A 26 5.77 8.00 1.48
CA VAL A 26 7.12 8.30 0.98
C VAL A 26 7.28 9.79 0.69
N GLU A 27 6.30 10.42 0.05
CA GLU A 27 6.31 11.88 -0.18
C GLU A 27 6.34 12.66 1.14
N LEU A 28 5.56 12.19 2.14
CA LEU A 28 5.57 12.78 3.48
C LEU A 28 6.95 12.66 4.14
N PHE A 29 7.58 11.48 4.05
CA PHE A 29 8.94 11.26 4.54
C PHE A 29 9.96 12.18 3.87
N GLN A 30 9.89 12.34 2.55
CA GLN A 30 10.81 13.21 1.80
C GLN A 30 10.62 14.69 2.12
N SER A 31 9.39 15.13 2.35
CA SER A 31 9.07 16.55 2.55
C SER A 31 9.39 17.09 3.95
N LYS A 32 9.09 16.32 5.00
CA LYS A 32 9.22 16.78 6.39
C LYS A 32 9.81 15.75 7.35
N GLY A 33 10.14 14.55 6.88
CA GLY A 33 10.47 13.40 7.73
C GLY A 33 9.23 12.77 8.36
N LEU A 34 9.43 11.68 9.09
CA LEU A 34 8.39 10.96 9.83
C LEU A 34 8.81 10.81 11.29
N SER A 35 7.84 10.81 12.19
CA SER A 35 8.02 10.30 13.54
C SER A 35 8.28 8.79 13.52
N ASP A 36 8.80 8.23 14.63
CA ASP A 36 9.06 6.78 14.73
C ASP A 36 7.79 5.95 14.49
N LEU A 37 6.63 6.42 14.95
CA LEU A 37 5.35 5.75 14.71
C LEU A 37 4.94 5.79 13.23
N GLU A 38 5.10 6.93 12.58
CA GLU A 38 4.80 7.07 11.16
C GLU A 38 5.77 6.24 10.29
N MET A 39 7.04 6.13 10.70
CA MET A 39 8.03 5.28 10.07
C MET A 39 7.65 3.79 10.17
N GLN A 40 7.17 3.34 11.33
CA GLN A 40 6.62 1.98 11.47
C GLN A 40 5.39 1.78 10.57
N GLY A 41 4.50 2.79 10.48
CA GLY A 41 3.36 2.77 9.57
C GLY A 41 3.77 2.67 8.10
N LEU A 42 4.85 3.35 7.70
CA LEU A 42 5.42 3.26 6.36
C LEU A 42 5.96 1.85 6.06
N ILE A 43 6.72 1.25 6.98
CA ILE A 43 7.21 -0.13 6.84
C ILE A 43 6.04 -1.11 6.69
N GLN A 44 5.02 -1.00 7.54
CA GLN A 44 3.86 -1.88 7.49
C GLN A 44 3.09 -1.75 6.16
N ARG A 45 2.95 -0.53 5.62
CA ARG A 45 2.33 -0.30 4.32
C ARG A 45 3.13 -0.91 3.19
N PHE A 46 4.46 -0.81 3.24
CA PHE A 46 5.34 -1.45 2.25
C PHE A 46 5.14 -2.97 2.24
N GLU A 47 5.19 -3.62 3.41
CA GLU A 47 4.98 -5.06 3.55
C GLU A 47 3.63 -5.50 3.00
N PHE A 48 2.54 -4.84 3.42
CA PHE A 48 1.19 -5.15 2.96
C PHE A 48 1.02 -4.94 1.44
N THR A 49 1.61 -3.88 0.88
CA THR A 49 1.55 -3.63 -0.57
C THR A 49 2.28 -4.73 -1.33
N HIS A 50 3.41 -5.21 -0.82
CA HIS A 50 4.16 -6.30 -1.43
C HIS A 50 3.42 -7.64 -1.38
N GLU A 51 2.74 -7.96 -0.27
CA GLU A 51 1.94 -9.19 -0.12
C GLU A 51 0.71 -9.26 -1.06
N LEU A 52 0.25 -8.13 -1.58
CA LEU A 52 -0.89 -8.07 -2.50
C LEU A 52 -0.52 -8.39 -3.96
N ALA A 53 0.76 -8.31 -4.34
CA ALA A 53 1.28 -8.65 -5.66
C ALA A 53 1.46 -10.17 -5.84
#